data_AF-A0A431VRF5-F1
#
_entry.id   AF-A0A431VRF5-F1
#
_cell.length_a   1.000
_cell.length_b   1.000
_cell.length_c   1.000
_cell.angle_alpha   90.00
_cell.angle_beta   90.00
_cell.angle_gamma   90.00
#
_symmetry.space_group_name_H-M   'P 1'
#
loop_
_entity.id
_entity.type
_entity.pdbx_description
1 polymer ?
#
loop_
_entity_poly.entity_id
_entity_poly.type
_entity_poly.pdbx_seq_one_letter_code
_entity_poly.pdbx_strand_id
1 'polypeptide(L)'
;MPKLVRDRIPELFGGTAQPLGEAEYRTALRAKLQEEVQEYLQSGEVMELADVLEVVYALSELDEVDPARLEILQSEKAAERGAFRRRLWWSPD
;
A
#
# COMPACT_ATOMS: atom_id res chain seq x y z
N MET A 1 20.17 2.38 -1.66
CA MET A 1 19.81 1.94 -0.31
C MET A 1 19.04 0.63 -0.43
N PRO A 2 19.19 -0.32 0.50
CA PRO A 2 18.33 -1.51 0.53
C PRO A 2 16.87 -1.10 0.71
N LYS A 3 15.97 -1.76 -0.02
CA LYS A 3 14.52 -1.53 0.05
C LYS A 3 13.77 -2.85 0.02
N LEU A 4 12.53 -2.85 0.48
CA LEU A 4 11.64 -3.99 0.30
C LEU A 4 11.39 -4.18 -1.20
N VAL A 5 11.47 -5.41 -1.68
CA VAL A 5 11.22 -5.77 -3.08
C VAL A 5 10.25 -6.94 -3.14
N ARG A 6 9.55 -7.09 -4.27
CA ARG A 6 8.78 -8.31 -4.55
C ARG A 6 9.72 -9.50 -4.63
N ASP A 7 9.20 -10.66 -4.24
CA ASP A 7 9.88 -11.96 -4.19
C ASP A 7 10.68 -12.29 -5.45
N ARG A 8 10.16 -11.96 -6.64
CA ARG A 8 10.80 -12.27 -7.93
C ARG A 8 11.79 -11.23 -8.43
N ILE A 9 11.95 -10.08 -7.77
CA ILE A 9 12.89 -9.03 -8.21
C ILE A 9 14.34 -9.53 -8.26
N PRO A 10 14.87 -10.26 -7.27
CA PRO A 10 16.23 -10.79 -7.33
C PRO A 10 16.47 -11.73 -8.52
N GLU A 11 15.47 -12.54 -8.88
CA GLU A 11 15.53 -13.47 -10.02
C GLU A 11 15.51 -12.75 -11.37
N LEU A 12 14.67 -11.72 -11.48
CA LEU A 12 14.46 -11.00 -12.74
C LEU A 12 15.59 -10.02 -13.08
N PHE A 13 16.19 -9.39 -12.07
CA PHE A 13 17.14 -8.28 -12.27
C PHE A 13 18.56 -8.58 -11.78
N GLY A 14 18.79 -9.77 -11.21
CA GLY A 14 20.07 -10.16 -10.65
C GLY A 14 20.35 -9.45 -9.33
N GLY A 15 20.19 -10.17 -8.23
CA GLY A 15 20.49 -9.66 -6.89
C GLY A 15 20.36 -10.73 -5.83
N THR A 16 20.69 -10.38 -4.59
CA THR A 16 20.41 -11.19 -3.41
C THR A 16 19.40 -10.47 -2.54
N ALA A 17 18.47 -11.23 -1.96
CA ALA A 17 17.57 -10.76 -0.93
C ALA A 17 17.68 -11.68 0.29
N GLN A 18 17.43 -11.13 1.47
CA GLN A 18 17.34 -11.90 2.70
C GLN A 18 15.94 -11.69 3.29
N PRO A 19 15.33 -12.74 3.85
CA PRO A 19 14.05 -12.60 4.53
C PRO A 19 14.19 -11.68 5.75
N LEU A 20 13.17 -10.87 5.99
CA LEU A 20 13.10 -9.99 7.16
C LEU A 20 12.34 -10.67 8.30
N GLY A 21 12.68 -10.34 9.54
CA GLY A 21 11.82 -10.66 10.67
C GLY A 21 10.54 -9.82 10.65
N GLU A 22 9.49 -10.24 11.37
CA GLU A 22 8.18 -9.57 11.32
C GLU A 22 8.24 -8.06 11.64
N ALA A 23 8.97 -7.65 12.67
CA ALA A 23 9.11 -6.25 13.06
C ALA A 23 9.85 -5.40 12.00
N GLU A 24 10.86 -5.98 11.37
CA GLU A 24 11.62 -5.35 10.28
C GLU A 24 10.76 -5.26 9.03
N TYR A 25 10.03 -6.32 8.70
CA TYR A 25 9.10 -6.38 7.58
C TYR A 25 7.97 -5.34 7.72
N ARG A 26 7.40 -5.21 8.92
CA ARG A 26 6.41 -4.16 9.24
C ARG A 26 6.94 -2.76 8.97
N THR A 27 8.18 -2.49 9.40
CA THR A 27 8.84 -1.20 9.19
C THR A 27 9.10 -0.97 7.70
N ALA A 28 9.57 -2.00 7.00
CA ALA A 28 9.87 -1.94 5.58
C ALA A 28 8.61 -1.74 4.71
N LEU A 29 7.49 -2.39 5.03
CA LEU A 29 6.20 -2.16 4.34
C LEU A 29 5.68 -0.74 4.52
N ARG A 30 5.81 -0.16 5.72
CA ARG A 30 5.41 1.25 5.95
C ARG A 30 6.27 2.22 5.16
N ALA A 31 7.57 1.95 5.06
CA ALA A 31 8.47 2.73 4.20
C ALA A 31 8.11 2.55 2.71
N LYS A 32 7.81 1.31 2.29
CA LYS A 32 7.40 0.98 0.93
C LYS A 32 6.10 1.70 0.55
N LEU A 33 5.11 1.77 1.45
CA LEU A 33 3.87 2.51 1.21
C LEU A 33 4.14 4.00 0.91
N GLN A 34 5.10 4.61 1.62
CA GLN A 34 5.50 6.00 1.36
C GLN A 34 6.22 6.14 0.01
N GLU A 35 7.09 5.19 -0.32
CA GLU A 35 7.77 5.11 -1.63
C GLU A 35 6.75 5.07 -2.78
N GLU A 36 5.82 4.11 -2.78
CA GLU A 36 4.86 3.93 -3.89
C GLU A 36 3.88 5.10 -4.03
N VAL A 37 3.40 5.64 -2.91
CA VAL A 37 2.57 6.86 -2.93
C VAL A 37 3.35 8.02 -3.52
N GLN A 38 4.63 8.17 -3.16
CA GLN A 38 5.46 9.24 -3.67
C GLN A 38 5.78 9.06 -5.16
N GLU A 39 5.97 7.83 -5.63
CA GLU A 39 6.13 7.49 -7.05
C GLU A 39 4.86 7.84 -7.84
N TYR A 40 3.67 7.44 -7.37
CA TYR A 40 2.40 7.84 -7.97
C TYR A 40 2.20 9.37 -8.02
N LEU A 41 2.53 10.08 -6.94
CA LEU A 41 2.39 11.55 -6.90
C LEU A 41 3.34 12.25 -7.87
N GLN A 42 4.48 11.63 -8.24
CA GLN A 42 5.44 12.18 -9.19
C GLN A 42 5.10 11.82 -10.64
N SER A 43 4.76 10.57 -10.90
CA SER A 43 4.55 10.06 -12.27
C SER A 43 3.11 10.19 -12.75
N GLY A 44 2.13 10.07 -11.83
CA GLY A 44 0.72 9.93 -12.16
C GLY A 44 0.36 8.59 -12.81
N GLU A 45 1.29 7.63 -12.84
CA GLU A 45 1.09 6.35 -13.51
C GLU A 45 0.19 5.42 -12.68
N VAL A 46 -0.82 4.83 -13.34
CA VAL A 46 -1.77 3.91 -12.69
C VAL A 46 -1.09 2.64 -12.17
N MET A 47 0.06 2.27 -12.74
CA MET A 47 0.85 1.14 -12.25
C MET A 47 1.30 1.35 -10.81
N GLU A 48 1.66 2.58 -10.42
CA GLU A 48 2.05 2.87 -9.04
C GLU A 48 0.88 2.76 -8.06
N LEU A 49 -0.37 2.96 -8.51
CA LEU A 49 -1.55 2.66 -7.69
C LEU A 49 -1.72 1.16 -7.46
N ALA A 50 -1.32 0.31 -8.40
CA ALA A 50 -1.32 -1.14 -8.19
C ALA A 50 -0.25 -1.54 -7.17
N ASP A 51 0.91 -0.87 -7.17
CA ASP A 51 1.98 -1.08 -6.19
C ASP A 51 1.55 -0.59 -4.80
N VAL A 52 0.85 0.55 -4.70
CA VAL A 52 0.19 0.98 -3.45
C VAL A 52 -0.80 -0.07 -2.95
N LEU A 53 -1.63 -0.63 -3.83
CA LEU A 53 -2.63 -1.62 -3.46
C LEU A 53 -1.99 -2.91 -2.91
N GLU A 54 -0.92 -3.39 -3.55
CA GLU A 54 -0.12 -4.53 -3.09
C GLU A 54 0.40 -4.30 -1.66
N VAL A 55 0.98 -3.12 -1.39
CA VAL A 55 1.50 -2.79 -0.05
C VAL A 55 0.38 -2.67 0.98
N VAL A 56 -0.79 -2.13 0.60
CA VAL A 56 -1.97 -2.04 1.48
C VAL A 56 -2.47 -3.43 1.89
N TYR A 57 -2.55 -4.37 0.94
CA TYR A 57 -2.96 -5.74 1.26
C TYR A 57 -1.92 -6.46 2.13
N ALA A 58 -0.62 -6.33 1.82
CA ALA A 58 0.44 -6.91 2.64
C ALA A 58 0.45 -6.37 4.10
N LEU A 59 0.18 -5.08 4.28
CA LEU A 59 0.00 -4.48 5.61
C LEU A 59 -1.25 -5.01 6.32
N SER A 60 -2.36 -5.15 5.60
CA SER A 60 -3.61 -5.69 6.13
C SER A 60 -3.43 -7.11 6.65
N GLU A 61 -2.81 -7.98 5.85
CA GLU A 61 -2.53 -9.37 6.23
C GLU A 61 -1.60 -9.45 7.44
N LEU A 62 -0.58 -8.60 7.50
CA LEU A 62 0.32 -8.49 8.66
C LEU A 62 -0.40 -8.00 9.93
N ASP A 63 -1.53 -7.31 9.78
CA ASP A 63 -2.42 -6.90 10.86
C ASP A 63 -3.58 -7.89 11.08
N GLU A 64 -3.45 -9.11 10.54
CA GLU A 64 -4.43 -10.21 10.66
C GLU A 64 -5.82 -9.86 10.08
N VAL A 65 -5.86 -8.93 9.12
CA VAL A 65 -7.06 -8.54 8.39
C VAL A 65 -6.91 -9.00 6.94
N ASP A 66 -7.72 -9.96 6.52
CA ASP A 66 -7.70 -10.39 5.13
C ASP A 66 -8.14 -9.25 4.16
N PRO A 67 -7.69 -9.27 2.90
CA PRO A 67 -8.03 -8.25 1.90
C PRO A 67 -9.54 -8.03 1.71
N ALA A 68 -10.34 -9.10 1.76
CA ALA A 68 -11.80 -8.99 1.59
C ALA A 68 -12.43 -8.26 2.78
N ARG A 69 -11.92 -8.48 4.01
CA ARG A 69 -12.37 -7.75 5.19
C ARG A 69 -11.99 -6.28 5.11
N LEU A 70 -10.81 -5.94 4.60
CA LEU A 70 -10.43 -4.54 4.37
C LEU A 70 -11.37 -3.83 3.40
N GLU A 71 -11.77 -4.49 2.32
CA GLU A 71 -12.74 -3.97 1.34
C GLU A 71 -14.14 -3.79 1.95
N ILE A 72 -14.56 -4.70 2.83
CA ILE A 72 -15.81 -4.54 3.59
C ILE A 72 -15.71 -3.30 4.48
N LEU A 73 -14.62 -3.11 5.23
CA LEU A 73 -14.41 -1.93 6.07
C LEU A 73 -14.40 -0.63 5.26
N GLN A 74 -13.82 -0.64 4.06
CA GLN A 74 -13.86 0.49 3.13
C GLN A 74 -15.31 0.80 2.71
N SER A 75 -16.07 -0.23 2.35
CA SER A 75 -17.47 -0.13 1.91
C SER A 75 -18.41 0.35 3.02
N GLU A 76 -18.24 -0.16 4.24
CA GLU A 76 -18.97 0.29 5.44
C GLU A 76 -18.74 1.78 5.70
N LYS A 77 -17.48 2.25 5.66
CA LYS A 77 -17.15 3.68 5.79
C LYS A 77 -17.77 4.53 4.68
N ALA A 78 -17.75 4.04 3.44
CA ALA A 78 -18.35 4.74 2.31
C ALA A 78 -19.88 4.82 2.41
N ALA A 79 -20.54 3.81 2.96
CA ALA A 79 -21.98 3.82 3.23
C ALA A 79 -22.34 4.77 4.38
N GLU A 80 -21.55 4.79 5.46
CA GLU A 80 -21.76 5.64 6.63
C GLU A 80 -21.48 7.12 6.34
N ARG A 81 -20.36 7.41 5.65
CA ARG A 81 -19.79 8.77 5.53
C ARG A 81 -19.82 9.34 4.11
N GLY A 82 -20.24 8.54 3.14
CA GLY A 82 -20.09 8.84 1.73
C GLY A 82 -18.68 8.53 1.21
N ALA A 83 -18.53 8.60 -0.11
CA ALA A 83 -17.27 8.40 -0.81
C ALA A 83 -16.83 9.68 -1.52
N PHE A 84 -15.60 9.69 -2.06
CA PHE A 84 -15.03 10.83 -2.79
C PHE A 84 -15.72 11.16 -4.14
N ARG A 85 -16.85 10.52 -4.46
CA ARG A 85 -17.62 10.70 -5.72
C ARG A 85 -18.16 12.12 -5.91
N ARG A 86 -18.44 12.84 -4.82
CA ARG A 86 -18.94 14.23 -4.86
C ARG A 86 -17.83 15.28 -5.06
N ARG A 87 -16.55 14.89 -5.03
CA ARG A 87 -15.40 15.80 -5.24
C ARG A 87 -15.45 17.07 -4.37
N LEU A 88 -15.77 16.89 -3.10
CA LEU A 88 -15.94 18.01 -2.17
C LEU A 88 -14.58 18.45 -1.62
N TRP A 89 -14.38 19.77 -1.55
CA TRP A 89 -13.35 20.40 -0.73
C TRP A 89 -14.02 21.01 0.51
N TRP A 90 -13.54 20.68 1.71
CA TRP A 90 -14.12 21.17 2.95
C TRP A 90 -13.39 22.42 3.44
N SER A 91 -14.14 23.42 3.89
CA SER A 91 -13.62 24.61 4.56
C SER A 91 -14.50 24.89 5.80
N PRO A 92 -13.96 24.77 7.03
CA PRO A 92 -14.66 25.24 8.22
C PRO A 92 -14.69 26.78 8.25
N ASP A 93 -15.68 27.31 8.97
CA ASP A 93 -15.71 28.73 9.36
C ASP A 93 -14.61 29.07 10.39
#